data_AF-A0ABD5YMP5-F1
#
_entry.id   AF-A0ABD5YMP5-F1
#
_cell.length_a   1.000
_cell.length_b   1.000
_cell.length_c   1.000
_cell.angle_alpha   90.00
_cell.angle_beta   90.00
_cell.angle_gamma   90.00
#
_symmetry.space_group_name_H-M   'P 1'
#
loop_
_entity.id
_entity.type
_entity.pdbx_description
1 polymer ?
#
loop_
_entity_poly.entity_id
_entity_poly.type
_entity_poly.pdbx_seq_one_letter_code
_entity_poly.pdbx_strand_id
1 'polypeptide(L)'
;MTESATTDDSSLLDLSPAERDEYGITAADVQEELLDVIVHDSAGKTVFVDCTLPRIDLDYQTLDSESKHPVIFRNCTFTDGISAVHADIKFPLRFEECTISDASFDRARFEYDLTATQSTFMGAVTAYEARFERTTDFTETTISGRMNCDEAAFGDEARFTDVTFEGETSFRAASFSGRSNDLDDHASFERAVFTAKADFRQSDFQFARFDDATFHERAQFEAARFDGDVEFATATFHGEADFDEIDFKQDVSFDSAEFRSDAVFRGTEFEGGARTLKDDARFAGVRFDGDVNFRDALFRYVNFDGATFGGHAMFERAWFDGDADFTRVTLEREANFDEARFHGDTDFTEARFERSTVFRGAEFTGETNYLKANVSFERALFAAAADFDNAKFTSANFSHTQFGGVIDFSGAEFADSIDFLAESIDTDTHVDFTRAVIKGGRSPNRRPTGLDTISHWQVSAILRSKLSIRPNTQTCSITSDSVTRSSTNSMATSSTLQRTRDPSAGTTGSYIRSRSRRTRSSTSTPST
;
A
#
# COMPACT_ATOMS: atom_id res chain seq x y z
N MET A 1 -74.64 17.61 7.78
CA MET A 1 -73.88 18.27 6.72
C MET A 1 -72.95 19.25 7.39
N THR A 2 -71.81 18.75 7.82
CA THR A 2 -70.64 19.56 8.19
C THR A 2 -69.79 19.52 6.93
N GLU A 3 -69.79 20.63 6.20
CA GLU A 3 -68.99 20.80 5.00
C GLU A 3 -67.51 20.64 5.34
N SER A 4 -66.90 19.68 4.65
CA SER A 4 -65.46 19.57 4.46
C SER A 4 -64.93 20.88 3.91
N ALA A 5 -64.03 21.51 4.65
CA ALA A 5 -63.16 22.56 4.15
C ALA A 5 -61.77 21.97 3.91
N THR A 6 -61.66 20.99 3.00
CA THR A 6 -60.40 20.73 2.30
C THR A 6 -60.32 21.70 1.12
N THR A 7 -59.93 22.94 1.42
CA THR A 7 -59.53 23.93 0.41
C THR A 7 -58.01 24.03 0.42
N ASP A 8 -57.33 23.05 -0.16
CA ASP A 8 -56.32 23.24 -1.20
C ASP A 8 -55.92 21.85 -1.70
N ASP A 9 -55.45 21.76 -2.94
CA ASP A 9 -55.05 20.52 -3.64
C ASP A 9 -53.70 19.96 -3.10
N SER A 10 -53.41 20.19 -1.82
CA SER A 10 -52.15 19.83 -1.15
C SER A 10 -52.24 18.42 -0.55
N SER A 11 -51.39 17.51 -1.05
CA SER A 11 -51.17 16.18 -0.48
C SER A 11 -50.80 16.29 1.02
N LEU A 12 -51.14 15.30 1.87
CA LEU A 12 -50.80 15.36 3.31
C LEU A 12 -49.28 15.46 3.52
N LEU A 13 -48.51 15.01 2.53
CA LEU A 13 -47.05 15.07 2.49
C LEU A 13 -46.51 16.50 2.33
N ASP A 14 -47.30 17.41 1.75
CA ASP A 14 -46.92 18.83 1.55
C ASP A 14 -47.25 19.72 2.76
N LEU A 15 -48.11 19.24 3.67
CA LEU A 15 -48.46 19.97 4.89
C LEU A 15 -47.28 20.00 5.88
N SER A 16 -47.04 21.16 6.48
CA SER A 16 -46.08 21.30 7.57
C SER A 16 -46.53 20.51 8.83
N PRO A 17 -45.62 20.17 9.75
CA PRO A 17 -46.00 19.48 10.99
C PRO A 17 -47.10 20.22 11.79
N ALA A 18 -47.05 21.56 11.83
CA ALA A 18 -48.04 22.38 12.52
C ALA A 18 -49.43 22.33 11.87
N GLU A 19 -49.48 22.31 10.53
CA GLU A 19 -50.74 22.15 9.79
C GLU A 19 -51.31 20.74 9.98
N ARG A 20 -50.46 19.71 9.95
CA ARG A 20 -50.88 18.33 10.23
C ARG A 20 -51.49 18.21 11.62
N ASP A 21 -50.86 18.81 12.63
CA ASP A 21 -51.38 18.85 13.99
C ASP A 21 -52.74 19.59 14.07
N GLU A 22 -52.91 20.70 13.35
CA GLU A 22 -54.16 21.46 13.30
C GLU A 22 -55.31 20.64 12.68
N TYR A 23 -55.02 19.85 11.65
CA TYR A 23 -56.00 18.97 11.00
C TYR A 23 -56.15 17.61 11.71
N GLY A 24 -55.38 17.33 12.76
CA GLY A 24 -55.40 16.06 13.48
C GLY A 24 -54.85 14.88 12.67
N ILE A 25 -53.98 15.15 11.69
CA ILE A 25 -53.30 14.16 10.86
C ILE A 25 -52.14 13.58 11.67
N THR A 26 -52.12 12.26 11.84
CA THR A 26 -51.09 11.56 12.61
C THR A 26 -49.88 11.19 11.77
N ALA A 27 -48.76 10.84 12.41
CA ALA A 27 -47.58 10.32 11.72
C ALA A 27 -47.87 9.04 10.92
N ALA A 28 -48.80 8.21 11.40
CA ALA A 28 -49.22 6.99 10.71
C ALA A 28 -49.96 7.32 9.40
N ASP A 29 -50.81 8.36 9.39
CA ASP A 29 -51.52 8.80 8.19
C ASP A 29 -50.52 9.31 7.12
N VAL A 30 -49.49 10.07 7.54
CA VAL A 30 -48.42 10.54 6.64
C VAL A 30 -47.61 9.37 6.08
N GLN A 31 -47.28 8.38 6.92
CA GLN A 31 -46.55 7.20 6.49
C GLN A 31 -47.36 6.34 5.51
N GLU A 32 -48.66 6.15 5.77
CA GLU A 32 -49.55 5.40 4.88
C GLU A 32 -49.65 6.07 3.50
N GLU A 33 -49.83 7.39 3.46
CA GLU A 33 -49.84 8.14 2.19
C GLU A 33 -48.49 8.05 1.48
N LEU A 34 -47.38 8.20 2.20
CA LEU A 34 -46.05 8.10 1.59
C LEU A 34 -45.80 6.72 0.98
N LEU A 35 -46.13 5.65 1.72
CA LEU A 35 -45.99 4.28 1.23
C LEU A 35 -46.90 4.00 0.03
N ASP A 36 -48.13 4.51 0.03
CA ASP A 36 -49.03 4.36 -1.10
C ASP A 36 -48.49 5.04 -2.36
N VAL A 37 -47.96 6.25 -2.22
CA VAL A 37 -47.31 6.99 -3.32
C VAL A 37 -46.06 6.25 -3.82
N ILE A 38 -45.25 5.68 -2.94
CA ILE A 38 -44.02 4.95 -3.29
C ILE A 38 -44.34 3.61 -3.98
N VAL A 39 -45.27 2.81 -3.45
CA VAL A 39 -45.52 1.44 -3.90
C VAL A 39 -46.44 1.40 -5.13
N HIS A 40 -47.52 2.17 -5.11
CA HIS A 40 -48.56 2.10 -6.13
C HIS A 40 -48.46 3.21 -7.19
N ASP A 41 -47.48 4.10 -7.08
CA ASP A 41 -47.36 5.30 -7.94
C ASP A 41 -48.67 6.10 -7.98
N SER A 42 -49.43 6.08 -6.87
CA SER A 42 -50.84 6.49 -6.82
C SER A 42 -51.05 7.97 -7.13
N ALA A 43 -50.01 8.79 -6.99
CA ALA A 43 -50.00 10.22 -7.27
C ALA A 43 -49.09 10.63 -8.45
N GLY A 44 -48.34 9.72 -9.08
CA GLY A 44 -47.32 10.08 -10.07
C GLY A 44 -46.20 10.98 -9.53
N LYS A 45 -46.07 11.07 -8.19
CA LYS A 45 -45.17 11.97 -7.47
C LYS A 45 -44.06 11.15 -6.83
N THR A 46 -42.95 10.98 -7.53
CA THR A 46 -41.76 10.29 -7.00
C THR A 46 -40.69 11.26 -6.49
N VAL A 47 -40.99 12.56 -6.44
CA VAL A 47 -40.08 13.62 -6.00
C VAL A 47 -40.76 14.45 -4.91
N PHE A 48 -40.10 14.52 -3.75
CA PHE A 48 -40.50 15.29 -2.58
C PHE A 48 -39.47 16.38 -2.36
N VAL A 49 -39.92 17.62 -2.14
CA VAL A 49 -39.04 18.80 -2.04
C VAL A 49 -39.50 19.65 -0.87
N ASP A 50 -38.56 20.08 -0.02
CA ASP A 50 -38.80 20.99 1.11
C ASP A 50 -39.82 20.44 2.15
N CYS A 51 -39.99 19.11 2.22
CA CYS A 51 -40.95 18.47 3.12
C CYS A 51 -40.33 18.15 4.49
N THR A 52 -41.11 18.25 5.56
CA THR A 52 -40.79 17.66 6.87
C THR A 52 -41.62 16.41 7.08
N LEU A 53 -40.98 15.26 7.21
CA LEU A 53 -41.61 13.95 7.33
C LEU A 53 -41.32 13.34 8.72
N PRO A 54 -42.31 12.65 9.32
CA PRO A 54 -42.09 11.88 10.54
C PRO A 54 -41.24 10.63 10.25
N ARG A 55 -41.16 9.71 11.22
CA ARG A 55 -40.52 8.40 11.03
C ARG A 55 -41.04 7.72 9.76
N ILE A 56 -40.12 7.21 8.95
CA ILE A 56 -40.44 6.26 7.88
C ILE A 56 -40.09 4.86 8.38
N ASP A 57 -41.10 3.98 8.47
CA ASP A 57 -40.91 2.60 8.89
C ASP A 57 -41.27 1.62 7.76
N LEU A 58 -40.23 1.00 7.20
CA LEU A 58 -40.27 0.03 6.11
C LEU A 58 -39.92 -1.39 6.61
N ASP A 59 -39.87 -1.59 7.94
CA ASP A 59 -39.35 -2.82 8.51
C ASP A 59 -40.14 -4.05 8.05
N TYR A 60 -39.43 -5.12 7.71
CA TYR A 60 -39.99 -6.41 7.26
C TYR A 60 -40.87 -6.33 5.99
N GLN A 61 -40.77 -5.25 5.21
CA GLN A 61 -41.54 -5.09 3.99
C GLN A 61 -40.74 -5.48 2.75
N THR A 62 -41.42 -6.02 1.74
CA THR A 62 -40.90 -6.06 0.37
C THR A 62 -41.55 -4.94 -0.41
N LEU A 63 -40.77 -3.92 -0.76
CA LEU A 63 -41.26 -2.75 -1.46
C LEU A 63 -40.82 -2.81 -2.92
N ASP A 64 -41.78 -3.09 -3.77
CA ASP A 64 -41.62 -3.29 -5.21
C ASP A 64 -42.52 -2.32 -5.95
N SER A 65 -41.98 -1.15 -6.33
CA SER A 65 -42.71 -0.15 -7.10
C SER A 65 -42.97 -0.68 -8.51
N GLU A 66 -44.18 -0.51 -9.05
CA GLU A 66 -44.50 -0.92 -10.42
C GLU A 66 -43.63 -0.22 -11.48
N SER A 67 -43.29 1.05 -11.25
CA SER A 67 -42.59 1.89 -12.23
C SER A 67 -41.06 1.77 -12.19
N LYS A 68 -40.50 1.33 -11.06
CA LYS A 68 -39.06 1.34 -10.77
C LYS A 68 -38.43 2.72 -10.87
N HIS A 69 -39.24 3.78 -10.88
CA HIS A 69 -38.75 5.14 -10.88
C HIS A 69 -38.09 5.48 -9.53
N PRO A 70 -37.01 6.28 -9.52
CA PRO A 70 -36.40 6.72 -8.28
C PRO A 70 -37.38 7.50 -7.41
N VAL A 71 -37.43 7.16 -6.12
CA VAL A 71 -38.05 7.98 -5.08
C VAL A 71 -37.00 8.95 -4.57
N ILE A 72 -37.23 10.24 -4.76
CA ILE A 72 -36.24 11.30 -4.51
C ILE A 72 -36.78 12.26 -3.45
N PHE A 73 -36.01 12.49 -2.40
CA PHE A 73 -36.22 13.51 -1.40
C PHE A 73 -35.14 14.59 -1.58
N ARG A 74 -35.55 15.85 -1.72
CA ARG A 74 -34.66 17.01 -1.86
C ARG A 74 -34.91 18.01 -0.77
N ASN A 75 -33.86 18.39 -0.03
CA ASN A 75 -33.96 19.37 1.05
C ASN A 75 -35.07 19.01 2.06
N CYS A 76 -35.26 17.71 2.32
CA CYS A 76 -36.28 17.21 3.23
C CYS A 76 -35.70 16.95 4.62
N THR A 77 -36.56 17.03 5.64
CA THR A 77 -36.20 16.71 7.03
C THR A 77 -36.99 15.50 7.52
N PHE A 78 -36.31 14.49 8.06
CA PHE A 78 -36.92 13.29 8.68
C PHE A 78 -36.73 13.35 10.20
N THR A 79 -37.77 13.76 10.93
CA THR A 79 -37.67 14.13 12.35
C THR A 79 -37.36 12.95 13.27
N ASP A 80 -37.85 11.76 12.92
CA ASP A 80 -37.73 10.54 13.73
C ASP A 80 -37.04 9.40 12.96
N GLY A 81 -36.31 9.77 11.90
CA GLY A 81 -35.45 8.87 11.15
C GLY A 81 -36.15 7.93 10.18
N ILE A 82 -35.39 6.95 9.69
CA ILE A 82 -35.80 5.97 8.67
C ILE A 82 -35.40 4.59 9.18
N SER A 83 -36.32 3.63 9.07
CA SER A 83 -36.08 2.23 9.40
C SER A 83 -36.50 1.36 8.22
N ALA A 84 -35.62 0.45 7.80
CA ALA A 84 -35.88 -0.55 6.79
C ALA A 84 -35.28 -1.90 7.21
N VAL A 85 -35.34 -2.19 8.51
CA VAL A 85 -34.78 -3.41 9.10
C VAL A 85 -35.46 -4.62 8.48
N HIS A 86 -34.68 -5.57 7.96
CA HIS A 86 -35.19 -6.74 7.23
C HIS A 86 -36.07 -6.41 6.00
N ALA A 87 -35.98 -5.20 5.44
CA ALA A 87 -36.74 -4.84 4.25
C ALA A 87 -36.04 -5.30 2.95
N ASP A 88 -36.83 -5.63 1.93
CA ASP A 88 -36.37 -5.79 0.54
C ASP A 88 -36.83 -4.58 -0.28
N ILE A 89 -35.92 -3.67 -0.61
CA ILE A 89 -36.19 -2.44 -1.37
C ILE A 89 -35.82 -2.65 -2.83
N LYS A 90 -36.80 -2.56 -3.73
CA LYS A 90 -36.65 -2.90 -5.16
C LYS A 90 -36.87 -1.72 -6.11
N PHE A 91 -36.48 -0.53 -5.68
CA PHE A 91 -36.45 0.69 -6.48
C PHE A 91 -35.36 1.63 -5.93
N PRO A 92 -34.89 2.59 -6.74
CA PRO A 92 -33.86 3.53 -6.28
C PRO A 92 -34.42 4.50 -5.23
N LEU A 93 -33.69 4.69 -4.14
CA LEU A 93 -34.05 5.60 -3.06
C LEU A 93 -32.96 6.67 -2.92
N ARG A 94 -33.35 7.95 -3.06
CA ARG A 94 -32.41 9.07 -3.12
C ARG A 94 -32.77 10.16 -2.12
N PHE A 95 -31.80 10.53 -1.30
CA PHE A 95 -31.83 11.68 -0.41
C PHE A 95 -30.77 12.67 -0.90
N GLU A 96 -31.19 13.89 -1.21
CA GLU A 96 -30.33 14.96 -1.69
C GLU A 96 -30.51 16.14 -0.73
N GLU A 97 -29.43 16.62 -0.11
CA GLU A 97 -29.47 17.77 0.81
C GLU A 97 -30.43 17.56 2.02
N CYS A 98 -30.63 16.32 2.45
CA CYS A 98 -31.61 16.00 3.49
C CYS A 98 -31.01 16.03 4.91
N THR A 99 -31.84 16.34 5.90
CA THR A 99 -31.51 16.15 7.33
C THR A 99 -32.30 14.97 7.89
N ILE A 100 -31.61 13.95 8.38
CA ILE A 100 -32.22 12.70 8.85
C ILE A 100 -31.81 12.50 10.32
N SER A 101 -32.75 12.20 11.22
CA SER A 101 -32.40 11.89 12.62
C SER A 101 -31.51 10.65 12.70
N ASP A 102 -32.07 9.47 12.54
CA ASP A 102 -31.36 8.19 12.58
C ASP A 102 -31.75 7.36 11.35
N ALA A 103 -30.90 6.42 10.94
CA ALA A 103 -31.20 5.48 9.87
C ALA A 103 -30.82 4.06 10.25
N SER A 104 -31.76 3.11 10.10
CA SER A 104 -31.55 1.70 10.41
C SER A 104 -31.89 0.83 9.21
N PHE A 105 -30.87 0.22 8.64
CA PHE A 105 -30.90 -0.66 7.47
C PHE A 105 -30.42 -2.08 7.81
N ASP A 106 -30.43 -2.45 9.10
CA ASP A 106 -29.94 -3.75 9.55
C ASP A 106 -30.66 -4.89 8.81
N ARG A 107 -29.88 -5.75 8.16
CA ARG A 107 -30.35 -6.89 7.35
C ARG A 107 -31.30 -6.50 6.21
N ALA A 108 -31.32 -5.23 5.83
CA ALA A 108 -32.03 -4.76 4.66
C ALA A 108 -31.33 -5.25 3.39
N ARG A 109 -32.09 -5.39 2.30
CA ARG A 109 -31.57 -5.66 0.97
C ARG A 109 -32.06 -4.59 0.01
N PHE A 110 -31.13 -3.86 -0.58
CA PHE A 110 -31.38 -2.89 -1.63
C PHE A 110 -30.98 -3.50 -2.97
N GLU A 111 -31.97 -3.83 -3.81
CA GLU A 111 -31.73 -4.35 -5.17
C GLU A 111 -31.36 -3.24 -6.17
N TYR A 112 -31.51 -1.97 -5.77
CA TYR A 112 -31.26 -0.75 -6.53
C TYR A 112 -30.50 0.28 -5.70
N ASP A 113 -30.11 1.40 -6.33
CA ASP A 113 -29.28 2.42 -5.70
C ASP A 113 -29.91 2.98 -4.42
N LEU A 114 -29.08 3.11 -3.38
CA LEU A 114 -29.37 3.90 -2.19
C LEU A 114 -28.40 5.09 -2.17
N THR A 115 -28.92 6.31 -2.30
CA THR A 115 -28.10 7.52 -2.25
C THR A 115 -28.57 8.46 -1.16
N ALA A 116 -27.64 9.05 -0.43
CA ALA A 116 -27.85 10.13 0.52
C ALA A 116 -26.70 11.13 0.33
N THR A 117 -26.77 11.96 -0.71
CA THR A 117 -25.69 12.89 -1.06
C THR A 117 -25.91 14.25 -0.41
N GLN A 118 -24.83 14.92 0.00
CA GLN A 118 -24.87 16.25 0.61
C GLN A 118 -25.82 16.34 1.81
N SER A 119 -26.05 15.21 2.47
CA SER A 119 -27.06 15.07 3.52
C SER A 119 -26.41 15.10 4.90
N THR A 120 -27.22 15.16 5.94
CA THR A 120 -26.75 15.08 7.32
C THR A 120 -27.59 14.07 8.09
N PHE A 121 -26.93 13.04 8.64
CA PHE A 121 -27.50 12.15 9.63
C PHE A 121 -27.11 12.68 11.01
N MET A 122 -28.10 13.13 11.79
CA MET A 122 -27.89 13.72 13.12
C MET A 122 -27.55 12.67 14.18
N GLY A 123 -27.93 11.42 13.92
CA GLY A 123 -27.83 10.27 14.81
C GLY A 123 -27.16 9.09 14.12
N ALA A 124 -27.49 7.88 14.58
CA ALA A 124 -26.80 6.67 14.13
C ALA A 124 -27.27 6.22 12.74
N VAL A 125 -26.33 5.68 11.96
CA VAL A 125 -26.61 4.93 10.73
C VAL A 125 -26.19 3.48 10.95
N THR A 126 -27.12 2.54 10.94
CA THR A 126 -26.81 1.11 11.07
C THR A 126 -27.24 0.35 9.82
N ALA A 127 -26.42 -0.60 9.40
CA ALA A 127 -26.62 -1.44 8.24
C ALA A 127 -25.96 -2.81 8.47
N TYR A 128 -26.07 -3.32 9.70
CA TYR A 128 -25.46 -4.61 10.08
C TYR A 128 -26.05 -5.73 9.20
N GLU A 129 -25.19 -6.55 8.56
CA GLU A 129 -25.61 -7.60 7.61
C GLU A 129 -26.48 -7.11 6.43
N ALA A 130 -26.49 -5.80 6.14
CA ALA A 130 -27.23 -5.25 5.01
C ALA A 130 -26.60 -5.66 3.67
N ARG A 131 -27.41 -5.72 2.62
CA ARG A 131 -26.96 -6.06 1.26
C ARG A 131 -27.34 -4.96 0.29
N PHE A 132 -26.35 -4.31 -0.29
CA PHE A 132 -26.54 -3.30 -1.32
C PHE A 132 -26.09 -3.91 -2.65
N GLU A 133 -27.03 -4.26 -3.53
CA GLU A 133 -26.70 -4.94 -4.78
C GLU A 133 -26.22 -4.00 -5.89
N ARG A 134 -26.40 -2.70 -5.66
CA ARG A 134 -26.12 -1.57 -6.55
C ARG A 134 -25.41 -0.48 -5.77
N THR A 135 -25.23 0.67 -6.42
CA THR A 135 -24.52 1.81 -5.87
C THR A 135 -25.10 2.23 -4.51
N THR A 136 -24.22 2.37 -3.53
CA THR A 136 -24.47 3.05 -2.27
C THR A 136 -23.66 4.32 -2.25
N ASP A 137 -24.30 5.48 -2.17
CA ASP A 137 -23.63 6.77 -2.33
C ASP A 137 -23.98 7.74 -1.21
N PHE A 138 -22.99 8.06 -0.39
CA PHE A 138 -23.06 9.01 0.71
C PHE A 138 -22.23 10.27 0.45
N THR A 139 -21.83 10.54 -0.79
CA THR A 139 -20.89 11.62 -1.12
C THR A 139 -21.26 12.96 -0.48
N GLU A 140 -20.27 13.65 0.11
CA GLU A 140 -20.41 14.95 0.80
C GLU A 140 -21.39 14.92 2.01
N THR A 141 -21.61 13.77 2.63
CA THR A 141 -22.52 13.64 3.78
C THR A 141 -21.81 13.75 5.12
N THR A 142 -22.51 14.28 6.11
CA THR A 142 -22.08 14.23 7.52
C THR A 142 -22.90 13.19 8.29
N ILE A 143 -22.22 12.31 9.01
CA ILE A 143 -22.82 11.35 9.94
C ILE A 143 -22.34 11.71 11.34
N SER A 144 -23.25 12.32 12.11
CA SER A 144 -22.93 12.85 13.45
C SER A 144 -22.89 11.75 14.51
N GLY A 145 -23.72 10.71 14.34
CA GLY A 145 -23.73 9.53 15.20
C GLY A 145 -22.76 8.44 14.74
N ARG A 146 -22.87 7.26 15.36
CA ARG A 146 -22.09 6.08 14.94
C ARG A 146 -22.54 5.59 13.56
N MET A 147 -21.60 5.11 12.75
CA MET A 147 -21.90 4.30 11.57
C MET A 147 -21.52 2.85 11.83
N ASN A 148 -22.46 1.92 11.64
CA ASN A 148 -22.21 0.49 11.77
C ASN A 148 -22.67 -0.25 10.52
N CYS A 149 -21.71 -0.66 9.71
CA CYS A 149 -21.85 -1.49 8.52
C CYS A 149 -21.14 -2.84 8.68
N ASP A 150 -21.03 -3.34 9.92
CA ASP A 150 -20.46 -4.67 10.17
C ASP A 150 -21.19 -5.73 9.34
N GLU A 151 -20.40 -6.57 8.66
CA GLU A 151 -20.89 -7.68 7.83
C GLU A 151 -21.83 -7.23 6.68
N ALA A 152 -21.84 -5.95 6.34
CA ALA A 152 -22.56 -5.43 5.19
C ALA A 152 -21.86 -5.84 3.88
N ALA A 153 -22.65 -6.10 2.84
CA ALA A 153 -22.15 -6.41 1.51
C ALA A 153 -22.51 -5.29 0.53
N PHE A 154 -21.49 -4.62 0.01
CA PHE A 154 -21.58 -3.63 -1.07
C PHE A 154 -21.20 -4.32 -2.37
N GLY A 155 -22.22 -4.64 -3.17
CA GLY A 155 -22.13 -5.47 -4.37
C GLY A 155 -21.95 -4.69 -5.68
N ASP A 156 -21.78 -3.38 -5.62
CA ASP A 156 -21.41 -2.51 -6.74
C ASP A 156 -20.49 -1.39 -6.21
N GLU A 157 -20.80 -0.12 -6.47
CA GLU A 157 -20.01 1.02 -5.98
C GLU A 157 -20.44 1.45 -4.57
N ALA A 158 -19.51 1.60 -3.64
CA ALA A 158 -19.71 2.22 -2.34
C ALA A 158 -18.94 3.55 -2.28
N ARG A 159 -19.67 4.67 -2.39
CA ARG A 159 -19.08 6.02 -2.36
C ARG A 159 -19.30 6.66 -0.99
N PHE A 160 -18.21 6.85 -0.28
CA PHE A 160 -18.08 7.62 0.95
C PHE A 160 -17.10 8.79 0.75
N THR A 161 -17.02 9.30 -0.48
CA THR A 161 -16.18 10.42 -0.87
C THR A 161 -16.62 11.71 -0.17
N ASP A 162 -15.67 12.46 0.38
CA ASP A 162 -15.93 13.70 1.15
C ASP A 162 -16.92 13.50 2.32
N VAL A 163 -17.06 12.28 2.84
CA VAL A 163 -17.92 12.01 4.00
C VAL A 163 -17.21 12.40 5.30
N THR A 164 -17.93 13.09 6.18
CA THR A 164 -17.48 13.33 7.55
C THR A 164 -18.18 12.38 8.51
N PHE A 165 -17.44 11.46 9.09
CA PHE A 165 -17.88 10.60 10.19
C PHE A 165 -17.46 11.23 11.52
N GLU A 166 -18.41 11.79 12.27
CA GLU A 166 -18.11 12.38 13.58
C GLU A 166 -18.09 11.32 14.69
N GLY A 167 -18.97 10.31 14.60
CA GLY A 167 -19.03 9.18 15.53
C GLY A 167 -18.11 8.02 15.13
N GLU A 168 -18.08 6.98 15.98
CA GLU A 168 -17.35 5.74 15.68
C GLU A 168 -17.91 5.08 14.41
N THR A 169 -17.01 4.64 13.53
CA THR A 169 -17.37 4.02 12.25
C THR A 169 -16.82 2.61 12.17
N SER A 170 -17.68 1.66 11.82
CA SER A 170 -17.33 0.25 11.71
C SER A 170 -17.81 -0.33 10.39
N PHE A 171 -16.89 -0.94 9.66
CA PHE A 171 -17.05 -1.76 8.47
C PHE A 171 -16.43 -3.14 8.69
N ARG A 172 -16.43 -3.63 9.94
CA ARG A 172 -15.77 -4.88 10.30
C ARG A 172 -16.41 -6.05 9.55
N ALA A 173 -15.60 -6.86 8.89
CA ALA A 173 -16.05 -7.96 8.04
C ALA A 173 -17.05 -7.55 6.93
N ALA A 174 -17.08 -6.27 6.55
CA ALA A 174 -17.83 -5.82 5.39
C ALA A 174 -17.13 -6.25 4.09
N SER A 175 -17.90 -6.48 3.03
CA SER A 175 -17.36 -6.79 1.71
C SER A 175 -17.69 -5.70 0.69
N PHE A 176 -16.69 -5.31 -0.09
CA PHE A 176 -16.79 -4.31 -1.15
C PHE A 176 -16.36 -4.96 -2.47
N SER A 177 -17.34 -5.50 -3.19
CA SER A 177 -17.15 -6.20 -4.45
C SER A 177 -17.94 -5.49 -5.55
N GLY A 178 -17.27 -4.77 -6.44
CA GLY A 178 -17.93 -4.09 -7.54
C GLY A 178 -18.14 -5.01 -8.75
N ARG A 179 -19.22 -4.78 -9.51
CA ARG A 179 -19.52 -5.55 -10.74
C ARG A 179 -18.86 -4.97 -11.98
N SER A 180 -18.32 -3.75 -11.89
CA SER A 180 -17.66 -3.10 -13.00
C SER A 180 -16.22 -3.58 -13.15
N ASN A 181 -15.85 -3.92 -14.38
CA ASN A 181 -14.46 -4.17 -14.79
C ASN A 181 -13.75 -2.87 -15.19
N ASP A 182 -14.41 -1.72 -15.05
CA ASP A 182 -13.76 -0.43 -15.22
C ASP A 182 -12.79 -0.26 -14.05
N LEU A 183 -11.53 -0.05 -14.43
CA LEU A 183 -10.44 0.26 -13.52
C LEU A 183 -10.89 1.48 -12.69
N ASP A 184 -10.73 1.38 -11.39
CA ASP A 184 -10.81 2.48 -10.42
C ASP A 184 -12.22 2.69 -9.81
N ASP A 185 -12.52 1.95 -8.72
CA ASP A 185 -13.21 2.47 -7.50
C ASP A 185 -14.49 1.74 -7.08
N HIS A 186 -14.36 0.52 -6.53
CA HIS A 186 -15.50 -0.19 -5.91
C HIS A 186 -15.85 0.36 -4.53
N ALA A 187 -14.87 0.81 -3.76
CA ALA A 187 -15.07 1.55 -2.53
C ALA A 187 -14.23 2.85 -2.56
N SER A 188 -14.88 4.01 -2.48
CA SER A 188 -14.17 5.28 -2.35
C SER A 188 -14.47 5.92 -1.00
N PHE A 189 -13.42 6.16 -0.23
CA PHE A 189 -13.36 6.97 0.98
C PHE A 189 -12.44 8.18 0.74
N GLU A 190 -12.27 8.60 -0.52
CA GLU A 190 -11.44 9.75 -0.86
C GLU A 190 -11.89 11.00 -0.10
N ARG A 191 -10.95 11.72 0.52
CA ARG A 191 -11.22 12.91 1.35
C ARG A 191 -12.22 12.67 2.49
N ALA A 192 -12.48 11.42 2.86
CA ALA A 192 -13.31 11.12 4.02
C ALA A 192 -12.58 11.53 5.31
N VAL A 193 -13.35 12.04 6.29
CA VAL A 193 -12.85 12.47 7.59
C VAL A 193 -13.45 11.58 8.67
N PHE A 194 -12.62 10.78 9.33
CA PHE A 194 -12.99 9.95 10.48
C PHE A 194 -12.55 10.67 11.75
N THR A 195 -13.50 11.30 12.45
CA THR A 195 -13.24 12.06 13.68
C THR A 195 -13.01 11.16 14.88
N ALA A 196 -13.74 10.05 14.95
CA ALA A 196 -13.56 9.02 15.96
C ALA A 196 -12.91 7.76 15.35
N LYS A 197 -12.87 6.68 16.15
CA LYS A 197 -12.29 5.40 15.74
C LYS A 197 -12.94 4.88 14.44
N ALA A 198 -12.11 4.39 13.52
CA ALA A 198 -12.53 3.70 12.30
C ALA A 198 -12.07 2.23 12.34
N ASP A 199 -13.00 1.29 12.13
CA ASP A 199 -12.76 -0.15 12.20
C ASP A 199 -13.11 -0.83 10.86
N PHE A 200 -12.08 -1.24 10.11
CA PHE A 200 -12.14 -2.00 8.86
C PHE A 200 -11.59 -3.42 9.04
N ARG A 201 -11.52 -3.93 10.26
CA ARG A 201 -10.89 -5.23 10.49
C ARG A 201 -11.64 -6.35 9.76
N GLN A 202 -10.88 -7.26 9.16
CA GLN A 202 -11.41 -8.42 8.44
C GLN A 202 -12.32 -8.08 7.25
N SER A 203 -12.33 -6.84 6.77
CA SER A 203 -13.10 -6.48 5.57
C SER A 203 -12.40 -6.95 4.30
N ASP A 204 -13.19 -7.24 3.27
CA ASP A 204 -12.70 -7.61 1.94
C ASP A 204 -12.96 -6.46 0.96
N PHE A 205 -11.90 -5.98 0.31
CA PHE A 205 -11.97 -4.96 -0.73
C PHE A 205 -11.48 -5.52 -2.06
N GLN A 206 -12.26 -5.33 -3.12
CA GLN A 206 -11.77 -5.61 -4.47
C GLN A 206 -10.98 -4.44 -5.05
N PHE A 207 -11.42 -3.20 -4.88
CA PHE A 207 -10.63 -1.99 -5.16
C PHE A 207 -11.05 -0.93 -4.16
N ALA A 208 -10.10 -0.19 -3.58
CA ALA A 208 -10.42 0.81 -2.58
C ALA A 208 -9.55 2.07 -2.72
N ARG A 209 -10.15 3.23 -2.46
CA ARG A 209 -9.42 4.49 -2.41
C ARG A 209 -9.69 5.22 -1.11
N PHE A 210 -8.62 5.61 -0.44
CA PHE A 210 -8.57 6.41 0.77
C PHE A 210 -7.68 7.64 0.54
N ASP A 211 -7.51 8.06 -0.72
CA ASP A 211 -6.70 9.23 -1.05
C ASP A 211 -7.19 10.46 -0.29
N ASP A 212 -6.28 11.24 0.28
CA ASP A 212 -6.57 12.41 1.09
C ASP A 212 -7.49 12.16 2.31
N ALA A 213 -7.76 10.89 2.68
CA ALA A 213 -8.56 10.58 3.85
C ALA A 213 -7.84 10.99 5.14
N THR A 214 -8.60 11.44 6.14
CA THR A 214 -8.07 11.85 7.44
C THR A 214 -8.65 10.99 8.56
N PHE A 215 -7.79 10.33 9.33
CA PHE A 215 -8.14 9.55 10.50
C PHE A 215 -7.65 10.26 11.76
N HIS A 216 -8.56 10.87 12.53
CA HIS A 216 -8.20 11.63 13.73
C HIS A 216 -7.82 10.73 14.91
N GLU A 217 -8.54 9.62 15.07
CA GLU A 217 -8.31 8.61 16.10
C GLU A 217 -7.82 7.29 15.44
N ARG A 218 -7.77 6.20 16.22
CA ARG A 218 -7.26 4.91 15.74
C ARG A 218 -8.00 4.41 14.48
N ALA A 219 -7.23 4.05 13.45
CA ALA A 219 -7.71 3.41 12.23
C ALA A 219 -7.26 1.94 12.22
N GLN A 220 -8.20 1.00 12.19
CA GLN A 220 -7.91 -0.42 12.25
C GLN A 220 -8.23 -1.12 10.94
N PHE A 221 -7.21 -1.69 10.30
CA PHE A 221 -7.30 -2.52 9.10
C PHE A 221 -6.77 -3.94 9.34
N GLU A 222 -6.45 -4.31 10.59
CA GLU A 222 -5.97 -5.65 10.99
C GLU A 222 -6.74 -6.78 10.28
N ALA A 223 -5.98 -7.65 9.59
CA ALA A 223 -6.49 -8.79 8.83
C ALA A 223 -7.52 -8.45 7.74
N ALA A 224 -7.59 -7.20 7.28
CA ALA A 224 -8.32 -6.85 6.05
C ALA A 224 -7.61 -7.45 4.83
N ARG A 225 -8.37 -7.66 3.75
CA ARG A 225 -7.88 -8.21 2.49
C ARG A 225 -8.19 -7.26 1.35
N PHE A 226 -7.18 -6.96 0.53
CA PHE A 226 -7.31 -6.15 -0.67
C PHE A 226 -6.97 -7.01 -1.89
N ASP A 227 -8.00 -7.49 -2.59
CA ASP A 227 -7.87 -8.36 -3.77
C ASP A 227 -7.49 -7.60 -5.05
N GLY A 228 -7.65 -6.28 -5.07
CA GLY A 228 -7.21 -5.40 -6.14
C GLY A 228 -6.55 -4.14 -5.61
N ASP A 229 -6.31 -3.17 -6.50
CA ASP A 229 -5.48 -2.01 -6.21
C ASP A 229 -6.09 -1.15 -5.09
N VAL A 230 -5.21 -0.60 -4.22
CA VAL A 230 -5.61 0.29 -3.13
C VAL A 230 -4.71 1.51 -3.02
N GLU A 231 -5.33 2.68 -2.93
CA GLU A 231 -4.62 3.96 -2.81
C GLU A 231 -4.94 4.62 -1.47
N PHE A 232 -3.90 4.98 -0.73
CA PHE A 232 -3.88 5.81 0.48
C PHE A 232 -2.99 7.04 0.24
N ALA A 233 -2.86 7.50 -1.01
CA ALA A 233 -1.97 8.61 -1.31
C ALA A 233 -2.44 9.86 -0.56
N THR A 234 -1.48 10.60 0.01
CA THR A 234 -1.73 11.81 0.81
C THR A 234 -2.70 11.65 2.01
N ALA A 235 -3.05 10.42 2.38
CA ALA A 235 -3.86 10.15 3.57
C ALA A 235 -3.10 10.54 4.84
N THR A 236 -3.83 11.02 5.85
CA THR A 236 -3.27 11.45 7.13
C THR A 236 -3.86 10.64 8.29
N PHE A 237 -2.99 9.95 9.02
CA PHE A 237 -3.33 9.19 10.22
C PHE A 237 -2.81 9.93 11.45
N HIS A 238 -3.70 10.62 12.17
CA HIS A 238 -3.37 11.29 13.43
C HIS A 238 -3.28 10.30 14.60
N GLY A 239 -4.21 9.35 14.65
CA GLY A 239 -4.18 8.22 15.58
C GLY A 239 -3.31 7.08 15.07
N GLU A 240 -3.20 6.03 15.88
CA GLU A 240 -2.52 4.79 15.51
C GLU A 240 -3.18 4.15 14.27
N ALA A 241 -2.35 3.71 13.32
CA ALA A 241 -2.79 3.04 12.11
C ALA A 241 -2.34 1.57 12.12
N ASP A 242 -3.30 0.66 12.18
CA ASP A 242 -3.05 -0.76 12.39
C ASP A 242 -3.33 -1.54 11.09
N PHE A 243 -2.27 -1.91 10.39
CA PHE A 243 -2.26 -2.72 9.16
C PHE A 243 -1.64 -4.12 9.42
N ASP A 244 -1.67 -4.62 10.66
CA ASP A 244 -1.12 -5.93 11.04
C ASP A 244 -1.80 -7.06 10.24
N GLU A 245 -0.99 -7.99 9.74
CA GLU A 245 -1.42 -9.18 8.99
C GLU A 245 -2.34 -8.92 7.78
N ILE A 246 -2.19 -7.76 7.11
CA ILE A 246 -2.91 -7.46 5.86
C ILE A 246 -2.29 -8.18 4.67
N ASP A 247 -3.17 -8.57 3.74
CA ASP A 247 -2.84 -9.18 2.47
C ASP A 247 -3.22 -8.25 1.30
N PHE A 248 -2.22 -7.60 0.69
CA PHE A 248 -2.36 -6.77 -0.50
C PHE A 248 -2.02 -7.60 -1.74
N LYS A 249 -3.06 -8.08 -2.45
CA LYS A 249 -2.92 -8.96 -3.62
C LYS A 249 -2.52 -8.25 -4.90
N GLN A 250 -2.83 -6.96 -5.03
CA GLN A 250 -2.39 -6.12 -6.14
C GLN A 250 -1.64 -4.88 -5.60
N ASP A 251 -1.55 -3.82 -6.41
CA ASP A 251 -0.67 -2.71 -6.11
C ASP A 251 -1.26 -1.85 -4.97
N VAL A 252 -0.42 -1.40 -4.04
CA VAL A 252 -0.78 -0.47 -2.97
C VAL A 252 0.10 0.77 -2.98
N SER A 253 -0.49 1.90 -2.63
CA SER A 253 0.18 3.19 -2.61
C SER A 253 -0.14 3.96 -1.33
N PHE A 254 0.91 4.33 -0.61
CA PHE A 254 0.94 5.24 0.53
C PHE A 254 1.77 6.50 0.19
N ASP A 255 1.85 6.84 -1.10
CA ASP A 255 2.68 7.95 -1.57
C ASP A 255 2.30 9.26 -0.86
N SER A 256 3.29 9.91 -0.26
CA SER A 256 3.12 11.15 0.51
C SER A 256 2.11 11.06 1.67
N ALA A 257 1.74 9.86 2.12
CA ALA A 257 0.91 9.70 3.30
C ALA A 257 1.67 10.14 4.57
N GLU A 258 0.92 10.56 5.59
CA GLU A 258 1.46 11.01 6.86
C GLU A 258 0.90 10.19 8.02
N PHE A 259 1.78 9.48 8.73
CA PHE A 259 1.47 8.78 9.97
C PHE A 259 2.00 9.59 11.14
N ARG A 260 1.13 10.34 11.81
CA ARG A 260 1.49 11.24 12.93
C ARG A 260 1.67 10.52 14.27
N SER A 261 1.18 9.28 14.34
CA SER A 261 1.32 8.33 15.47
C SER A 261 1.89 7.02 14.94
N ASP A 262 2.01 6.02 15.81
CA ASP A 262 2.56 4.70 15.47
C ASP A 262 1.76 4.01 14.34
N ALA A 263 2.49 3.31 13.47
CA ALA A 263 1.93 2.53 12.36
C ALA A 263 2.46 1.10 12.38
N VAL A 264 1.55 0.12 12.30
CA VAL A 264 1.88 -1.31 12.39
C VAL A 264 1.60 -1.99 11.06
N PHE A 265 2.62 -2.59 10.45
CA PHE A 265 2.57 -3.38 9.20
C PHE A 265 3.25 -4.74 9.41
N ARG A 266 3.08 -5.30 10.61
CA ARG A 266 3.76 -6.54 10.96
C ARG A 266 3.10 -7.69 10.20
N GLY A 267 3.93 -8.57 9.63
CA GLY A 267 3.46 -9.70 8.84
C GLY A 267 2.60 -9.34 7.61
N THR A 268 2.58 -8.07 7.19
CA THR A 268 1.86 -7.63 6.00
C THR A 268 2.51 -8.22 4.75
N GLU A 269 1.70 -8.72 3.83
CA GLU A 269 2.15 -9.26 2.54
C GLU A 269 1.76 -8.29 1.41
N PHE A 270 2.78 -7.79 0.71
CA PHE A 270 2.66 -6.95 -0.48
C PHE A 270 3.01 -7.79 -1.72
N GLU A 271 2.04 -8.55 -2.23
CA GLU A 271 2.27 -9.53 -3.32
C GLU A 271 2.43 -8.85 -4.69
N GLY A 272 1.70 -7.75 -4.91
CA GLY A 272 1.74 -6.98 -6.15
C GLY A 272 1.05 -7.62 -7.34
N GLY A 273 0.62 -6.77 -8.29
CA GLY A 273 -0.04 -7.23 -9.50
C GLY A 273 0.87 -7.99 -10.47
N ALA A 274 0.27 -8.58 -11.50
CA ALA A 274 1.02 -9.21 -12.59
C ALA A 274 1.75 -8.19 -13.51
N ARG A 275 1.70 -6.89 -13.19
CA ARG A 275 2.24 -5.79 -14.01
C ARG A 275 3.70 -5.52 -13.62
N THR A 276 4.60 -6.27 -14.25
CA THR A 276 6.06 -6.32 -14.02
C THR A 276 6.88 -5.04 -14.29
N LEU A 277 6.29 -3.84 -14.29
CA LEU A 277 7.00 -2.58 -14.60
C LEU A 277 6.72 -1.42 -13.63
N LYS A 278 6.00 -1.66 -12.53
CA LYS A 278 5.73 -0.67 -11.48
C LYS A 278 6.01 -1.28 -10.11
N ASP A 279 6.29 -0.42 -9.14
CA ASP A 279 6.44 -0.80 -7.74
C ASP A 279 5.10 -1.31 -7.20
N ASP A 280 5.10 -2.47 -6.56
CA ASP A 280 3.89 -3.11 -6.02
C ASP A 280 3.41 -2.40 -4.75
N ALA A 281 4.36 -1.97 -3.92
CA ALA A 281 4.11 -1.19 -2.71
C ALA A 281 4.85 0.16 -2.80
N ARG A 282 4.09 1.25 -2.91
CA ARG A 282 4.65 2.60 -3.00
C ARG A 282 4.51 3.32 -1.66
N PHE A 283 5.61 3.86 -1.17
CA PHE A 283 5.75 4.66 0.04
C PHE A 283 6.59 5.92 -0.27
N ALA A 284 6.60 6.38 -1.52
CA ALA A 284 7.46 7.47 -1.95
C ALA A 284 7.04 8.77 -1.24
N GLY A 285 8.00 9.43 -0.60
CA GLY A 285 7.77 10.65 0.19
C GLY A 285 6.89 10.47 1.42
N VAL A 286 6.58 9.25 1.85
CA VAL A 286 5.80 8.99 3.08
C VAL A 286 6.51 9.56 4.31
N ARG A 287 5.74 10.00 5.31
CA ARG A 287 6.27 10.46 6.60
C ARG A 287 5.66 9.67 7.75
N PHE A 288 6.51 8.95 8.48
CA PHE A 288 6.17 8.32 9.76
C PHE A 288 6.75 9.17 10.91
N ASP A 289 5.93 9.97 11.60
CA ASP A 289 6.35 10.71 12.79
C ASP A 289 6.47 9.81 14.03
N GLY A 290 5.58 8.82 14.14
CA GLY A 290 5.61 7.78 15.18
C GLY A 290 6.50 6.58 14.81
N ASP A 291 6.49 5.56 15.66
CA ASP A 291 7.22 4.32 15.39
C ASP A 291 6.52 3.52 14.27
N VAL A 292 7.29 2.89 13.39
CA VAL A 292 6.76 2.03 12.34
C VAL A 292 7.31 0.61 12.45
N ASN A 293 6.41 -0.36 12.32
CA ASN A 293 6.72 -1.77 12.48
C ASN A 293 6.40 -2.60 11.24
N PHE A 294 7.41 -2.87 10.42
CA PHE A 294 7.40 -3.78 9.27
C PHE A 294 8.03 -5.16 9.58
N ARG A 295 8.08 -5.54 10.86
CA ARG A 295 8.64 -6.83 11.28
C ARG A 295 7.92 -7.97 10.58
N ASP A 296 8.69 -8.92 10.05
CA ASP A 296 8.16 -10.08 9.31
C ASP A 296 7.32 -9.71 8.06
N ALA A 297 7.32 -8.46 7.59
CA ALA A 297 6.61 -8.05 6.38
C ALA A 297 7.28 -8.61 5.11
N LEU A 298 6.47 -8.90 4.09
CA LEU A 298 6.93 -9.39 2.79
C LEU A 298 6.63 -8.36 1.71
N PHE A 299 7.68 -7.86 1.08
CA PHE A 299 7.63 -6.94 -0.04
C PHE A 299 8.07 -7.66 -1.29
N ARG A 300 7.27 -7.61 -2.36
CA ARG A 300 7.77 -7.98 -3.69
C ARG A 300 8.56 -6.83 -4.29
N TYR A 301 7.95 -5.84 -4.93
CA TYR A 301 8.64 -4.58 -5.30
C TYR A 301 8.21 -3.46 -4.36
N VAL A 302 9.16 -2.73 -3.77
CA VAL A 302 8.83 -1.62 -2.86
C VAL A 302 9.64 -0.36 -3.14
N ASN A 303 8.98 0.78 -3.01
CA ASN A 303 9.57 2.09 -3.21
C ASN A 303 9.35 3.00 -2.00
N PHE A 304 10.40 3.25 -1.24
CA PHE A 304 10.47 4.21 -0.13
C PHE A 304 11.22 5.50 -0.52
N ASP A 305 11.35 5.84 -1.81
CA ASP A 305 12.12 7.01 -2.24
C ASP A 305 11.70 8.27 -1.48
N GLY A 306 12.67 8.92 -0.82
CA GLY A 306 12.43 10.16 -0.07
C GLY A 306 11.57 10.00 1.17
N ALA A 307 11.26 8.76 1.61
CA ALA A 307 10.52 8.51 2.84
C ALA A 307 11.25 9.05 4.08
N THR A 308 10.50 9.53 5.06
CA THR A 308 11.02 9.99 6.35
C THR A 308 10.46 9.16 7.50
N PHE A 309 11.35 8.53 8.26
CA PHE A 309 11.07 7.79 9.48
C PHE A 309 11.55 8.61 10.68
N GLY A 310 10.63 9.38 11.26
CA GLY A 310 10.83 10.24 12.43
C GLY A 310 10.84 9.49 13.77
N GLY A 311 10.14 8.36 13.86
CA GLY A 311 10.20 7.38 14.95
C GLY A 311 11.14 6.19 14.64
N HIS A 312 11.12 5.18 15.51
CA HIS A 312 11.86 3.93 15.30
C HIS A 312 11.33 3.19 14.07
N ALA A 313 12.22 2.72 13.21
CA ALA A 313 11.87 1.97 12.00
C ALA A 313 12.29 0.50 12.14
N MET A 314 11.31 -0.40 12.29
CA MET A 314 11.50 -1.80 12.61
C MET A 314 11.24 -2.67 11.38
N PHE A 315 12.29 -3.22 10.77
CA PHE A 315 12.28 -4.11 9.60
C PHE A 315 12.84 -5.50 9.92
N GLU A 316 12.84 -5.92 11.20
CA GLU A 316 13.42 -7.19 11.61
C GLU A 316 12.76 -8.36 10.89
N ARG A 317 13.59 -9.20 10.26
CA ARG A 317 13.16 -10.34 9.41
C ARG A 317 12.19 -9.97 8.29
N ALA A 318 12.13 -8.70 7.88
CA ALA A 318 11.43 -8.32 6.65
C ALA A 318 12.06 -9.03 5.43
N TRP A 319 11.21 -9.43 4.49
CA TRP A 319 11.60 -10.12 3.26
C TRP A 319 11.30 -9.24 2.05
N PHE A 320 12.32 -8.86 1.31
CA PHE A 320 12.22 -8.13 0.06
C PHE A 320 12.55 -9.09 -1.09
N ASP A 321 11.51 -9.61 -1.74
CA ASP A 321 11.62 -10.64 -2.79
C ASP A 321 12.08 -10.05 -4.14
N GLY A 322 11.56 -8.88 -4.50
CA GLY A 322 11.97 -8.06 -5.62
C GLY A 322 12.78 -6.84 -5.17
N ASP A 323 12.91 -5.87 -6.08
CA ASP A 323 13.75 -4.70 -5.86
C ASP A 323 13.17 -3.78 -4.77
N ALA A 324 14.05 -3.19 -3.97
CA ALA A 324 13.69 -2.30 -2.87
C ALA A 324 14.44 -0.96 -2.98
N ASP A 325 13.71 0.10 -3.30
CA ASP A 325 14.22 1.47 -3.41
C ASP A 325 14.11 2.19 -2.06
N PHE A 326 15.24 2.45 -1.42
CA PHE A 326 15.39 3.30 -0.24
C PHE A 326 16.20 4.56 -0.57
N THR A 327 16.17 5.03 -1.81
CA THR A 327 16.94 6.21 -2.19
C THR A 327 16.42 7.43 -1.45
N ARG A 328 17.33 8.30 -1.01
CA ARG A 328 17.01 9.55 -0.27
C ARG A 328 16.16 9.37 1.00
N VAL A 329 16.03 8.16 1.55
CA VAL A 329 15.32 7.95 2.83
C VAL A 329 16.03 8.67 3.97
N THR A 330 15.26 9.15 4.94
CA THR A 330 15.79 9.71 6.19
C THR A 330 15.24 8.95 7.37
N LEU A 331 16.12 8.34 8.17
CA LEU A 331 15.79 7.62 9.40
C LEU A 331 16.35 8.43 10.57
N GLU A 332 15.48 9.18 11.25
CA GLU A 332 15.83 10.15 12.29
C GLU A 332 16.10 9.47 13.65
N ARG A 333 15.58 8.25 13.83
CA ARG A 333 15.79 7.38 15.00
C ARG A 333 16.45 6.08 14.60
N GLU A 334 16.49 5.14 15.54
CA GLU A 334 17.13 3.85 15.31
C GLU A 334 16.35 3.07 14.25
N ALA A 335 17.09 2.46 13.34
CA ALA A 335 16.55 1.64 12.26
C ALA A 335 17.06 0.21 12.40
N ASN A 336 16.15 -0.75 12.36
CA ASN A 336 16.47 -2.14 12.66
C ASN A 336 16.12 -3.06 11.49
N PHE A 337 17.14 -3.52 10.75
CA PHE A 337 17.07 -4.51 9.68
C PHE A 337 17.70 -5.85 10.10
N ASP A 338 17.69 -6.17 11.40
CA ASP A 338 18.21 -7.44 11.94
C ASP A 338 17.55 -8.64 11.22
N GLU A 339 18.39 -9.50 10.66
CA GLU A 339 17.99 -10.68 9.88
C GLU A 339 17.07 -10.39 8.67
N ALA A 340 17.01 -9.14 8.17
CA ALA A 340 16.27 -8.79 6.96
C ALA A 340 16.90 -9.46 5.72
N ARG A 341 16.07 -9.84 4.75
CA ARG A 341 16.49 -10.57 3.54
C ARG A 341 16.09 -9.81 2.28
N PHE A 342 17.08 -9.40 1.51
CA PHE A 342 16.93 -8.68 0.26
C PHE A 342 17.36 -9.59 -0.90
N HIS A 343 16.38 -10.19 -1.57
CA HIS A 343 16.56 -11.08 -2.72
C HIS A 343 16.66 -10.31 -4.03
N GLY A 344 15.87 -9.25 -4.21
CA GLY A 344 16.08 -8.28 -5.28
C GLY A 344 17.19 -7.28 -4.98
N ASP A 345 17.43 -6.39 -5.94
CA ASP A 345 18.41 -5.32 -5.79
C ASP A 345 17.90 -4.26 -4.79
N THR A 346 18.78 -3.76 -3.93
CA THR A 346 18.42 -2.75 -2.92
C THR A 346 19.23 -1.46 -3.10
N ASP A 347 18.55 -0.31 -3.11
CA ASP A 347 19.21 0.98 -3.30
C ASP A 347 19.00 1.92 -2.10
N PHE A 348 20.04 2.11 -1.29
CA PHE A 348 20.13 3.12 -0.23
C PHE A 348 20.92 4.36 -0.68
N THR A 349 20.97 4.66 -1.98
CA THR A 349 21.72 5.82 -2.48
C THR A 349 21.17 7.12 -1.88
N GLU A 350 22.06 7.92 -1.29
CA GLU A 350 21.73 9.15 -0.55
C GLU A 350 20.84 8.95 0.70
N ALA A 351 20.69 7.72 1.20
CA ALA A 351 19.99 7.45 2.46
C ALA A 351 20.71 8.11 3.66
N ARG A 352 19.95 8.54 4.66
CA ARG A 352 20.46 9.18 5.88
C ARG A 352 19.99 8.41 7.11
N PHE A 353 20.92 7.77 7.80
CA PHE A 353 20.72 7.14 9.10
C PHE A 353 21.28 8.07 10.18
N GLU A 354 20.42 8.82 10.87
CA GLU A 354 20.83 9.85 11.83
C GLU A 354 21.18 9.27 13.21
N ARG A 355 20.75 8.02 13.49
CA ARG A 355 21.04 7.27 14.71
C ARG A 355 21.60 5.89 14.37
N SER A 356 21.70 5.04 15.39
CA SER A 356 22.26 3.70 15.22
C SER A 356 21.38 2.85 14.32
N THR A 357 22.02 2.06 13.46
CA THR A 357 21.34 1.17 12.52
C THR A 357 21.87 -0.25 12.67
N VAL A 358 20.97 -1.22 12.61
CA VAL A 358 21.28 -2.65 12.77
C VAL A 358 20.95 -3.39 11.47
N PHE A 359 21.89 -4.18 10.97
CA PHE A 359 21.82 -5.07 9.81
C PHE A 359 22.43 -6.44 10.13
N ARG A 360 22.47 -6.85 11.41
CA ARG A 360 23.14 -8.11 11.78
C ARG A 360 22.43 -9.28 11.11
N GLY A 361 23.22 -10.19 10.54
CA GLY A 361 22.69 -11.33 9.82
C GLY A 361 21.83 -10.99 8.59
N ALA A 362 21.75 -9.72 8.18
CA ALA A 362 21.00 -9.34 6.99
C ALA A 362 21.64 -9.94 5.73
N GLU A 363 20.82 -10.33 4.75
CA GLU A 363 21.29 -10.97 3.53
C GLU A 363 20.91 -10.11 2.31
N PHE A 364 21.90 -9.65 1.56
CA PHE A 364 21.76 -8.89 0.32
C PHE A 364 22.24 -9.74 -0.86
N THR A 365 21.35 -10.57 -1.40
CA THR A 365 21.71 -11.58 -2.40
C THR A 365 21.58 -11.06 -3.83
N GLY A 366 20.63 -10.16 -4.13
CA GLY A 366 20.38 -9.51 -5.43
C GLY A 366 20.41 -10.45 -6.64
N GLU A 367 19.27 -11.01 -7.00
CA GLU A 367 19.14 -11.94 -8.12
C GLU A 367 18.85 -11.24 -9.47
N THR A 368 18.31 -10.01 -9.41
CA THR A 368 17.85 -9.20 -10.54
C THR A 368 18.84 -8.07 -10.84
N ASN A 369 19.89 -8.30 -11.66
CA ASN A 369 20.94 -7.30 -11.96
C ASN A 369 20.44 -6.01 -12.68
N TYR A 370 19.70 -5.13 -12.01
CA TYR A 370 19.32 -3.80 -12.50
C TYR A 370 20.35 -2.75 -12.06
N LEU A 371 20.85 -2.88 -10.83
CA LEU A 371 21.91 -2.06 -10.28
C LEU A 371 23.29 -2.57 -10.69
N LYS A 372 24.31 -1.75 -10.47
CA LYS A 372 25.72 -2.16 -10.63
C LYS A 372 26.19 -3.06 -9.48
N ALA A 373 25.50 -3.03 -8.35
CA ALA A 373 25.73 -3.83 -7.15
C ALA A 373 24.38 -4.15 -6.51
N ASN A 374 24.29 -5.31 -5.87
CA ASN A 374 23.06 -5.87 -5.32
C ASN A 374 22.54 -5.06 -4.13
N VAL A 375 23.45 -4.40 -3.41
CA VAL A 375 23.11 -3.29 -2.55
C VAL A 375 23.97 -2.07 -2.83
N SER A 376 23.36 -0.89 -2.95
CA SER A 376 24.06 0.38 -3.08
C SER A 376 23.81 1.26 -1.84
N PHE A 377 24.88 1.65 -1.16
CA PHE A 377 24.90 2.71 -0.14
C PHE A 377 25.64 3.95 -0.67
N GLU A 378 25.64 4.16 -1.99
CA GLU A 378 26.37 5.27 -2.61
C GLU A 378 25.90 6.60 -2.00
N ARG A 379 26.84 7.42 -1.52
CA ARG A 379 26.54 8.73 -0.90
C ARG A 379 25.60 8.66 0.32
N ALA A 380 25.38 7.48 0.90
CA ALA A 380 24.62 7.33 2.14
C ALA A 380 25.39 7.93 3.34
N LEU A 381 24.65 8.34 4.36
CA LEU A 381 25.17 8.85 5.62
C LEU A 381 24.76 7.90 6.76
N PHE A 382 25.74 7.38 7.49
CA PHE A 382 25.56 6.76 8.79
C PHE A 382 26.16 7.71 9.84
N ALA A 383 25.31 8.48 10.52
CA ALA A 383 25.75 9.50 11.46
C ALA A 383 26.23 8.93 12.81
N ALA A 384 25.85 7.70 13.12
CA ALA A 384 26.20 6.96 14.33
C ALA A 384 26.56 5.50 14.01
N ALA A 385 26.69 4.67 15.05
CA ALA A 385 27.13 3.30 14.90
C ALA A 385 26.22 2.47 13.98
N ALA A 386 26.82 1.68 13.08
CA ALA A 386 26.11 0.77 12.19
C ALA A 386 26.64 -0.65 12.36
N ASP A 387 25.74 -1.59 12.63
CA ASP A 387 26.10 -2.97 12.94
C ASP A 387 25.70 -3.90 11.79
N PHE A 388 26.70 -4.43 11.08
CA PHE A 388 26.60 -5.40 10.00
C PHE A 388 27.19 -6.77 10.41
N ASP A 389 27.24 -7.12 11.71
CA ASP A 389 27.80 -8.40 12.16
C ASP A 389 27.11 -9.58 11.48
N ASN A 390 27.90 -10.47 10.88
CA ASN A 390 27.46 -11.62 10.09
C ASN A 390 26.50 -11.30 8.92
N ALA A 391 26.43 -10.04 8.46
CA ALA A 391 25.69 -9.69 7.25
C ALA A 391 26.33 -10.34 6.01
N LYS A 392 25.51 -10.72 5.04
CA LYS A 392 25.96 -11.34 3.79
C LYS A 392 25.61 -10.44 2.62
N PHE A 393 26.57 -10.27 1.73
CA PHE A 393 26.46 -9.46 0.53
C PHE A 393 26.94 -10.29 -0.65
N THR A 394 26.16 -10.38 -1.72
CA THR A 394 26.71 -10.83 -3.01
C THR A 394 27.63 -9.75 -3.55
N SER A 395 27.11 -8.54 -3.77
CA SER A 395 27.91 -7.36 -4.08
C SER A 395 27.39 -6.12 -3.35
N ALA A 396 28.29 -5.23 -2.92
CA ALA A 396 27.94 -4.03 -2.16
C ALA A 396 28.74 -2.80 -2.59
N ASN A 397 28.06 -1.66 -2.77
CA ASN A 397 28.66 -0.38 -3.12
C ASN A 397 28.58 0.60 -1.94
N PHE A 398 29.72 0.93 -1.34
CA PHE A 398 29.87 1.97 -0.30
C PHE A 398 30.65 3.18 -0.83
N SER A 399 30.50 3.51 -2.11
CA SER A 399 31.21 4.64 -2.71
C SER A 399 30.66 5.96 -2.19
N HIS A 400 31.54 6.84 -1.72
CA HIS A 400 31.16 8.14 -1.16
C HIS A 400 30.22 8.06 0.07
N THR A 401 30.09 6.89 0.69
CA THR A 401 29.35 6.72 1.95
C THR A 401 30.07 7.46 3.07
N GLN A 402 29.33 8.07 3.98
CA GLN A 402 29.83 8.78 5.14
C GLN A 402 29.57 7.96 6.41
N PHE A 403 30.62 7.70 7.19
CA PHE A 403 30.53 6.94 8.44
C PHE A 403 30.94 7.79 9.65
N GLY A 404 30.07 7.81 10.66
CA GLY A 404 30.32 8.30 12.02
C GLY A 404 30.24 7.16 13.05
N GLY A 405 31.06 7.20 14.09
CA GLY A 405 31.06 6.18 15.14
C GLY A 405 31.59 4.80 14.69
N VAL A 406 31.12 3.74 15.36
CA VAL A 406 31.62 2.37 15.15
C VAL A 406 30.79 1.65 14.09
N ILE A 407 31.46 1.16 13.06
CA ILE A 407 30.87 0.38 11.96
C ILE A 407 31.39 -1.05 12.06
N ASP A 408 30.52 -1.99 12.40
CA ASP A 408 30.90 -3.39 12.66
C ASP A 408 30.55 -4.26 11.45
N PHE A 409 31.53 -4.71 10.69
CA PHE A 409 31.39 -5.75 9.65
C PHE A 409 31.96 -7.09 10.13
N SER A 410 32.03 -7.33 11.44
CA SER A 410 32.61 -8.56 11.94
C SER A 410 31.82 -9.77 11.47
N GLY A 411 32.51 -10.84 11.04
CA GLY A 411 31.87 -12.01 10.45
C GLY A 411 31.12 -11.79 9.12
N ALA A 412 31.07 -10.58 8.55
CA ALA A 412 30.35 -10.30 7.33
C ALA A 412 30.97 -11.00 6.11
N GLU A 413 30.15 -11.42 5.13
CA GLU A 413 30.60 -12.07 3.89
C GLU A 413 30.28 -11.21 2.67
N PHE A 414 31.26 -11.01 1.78
CA PHE A 414 31.13 -10.38 0.48
C PHE A 414 31.51 -11.40 -0.60
N ALA A 415 30.50 -12.01 -1.23
CA ALA A 415 30.66 -13.21 -2.06
C ALA A 415 31.20 -12.92 -3.48
N ASP A 416 30.95 -11.73 -4.03
CA ASP A 416 31.45 -11.31 -5.34
C ASP A 416 32.25 -10.00 -5.27
N SER A 417 31.64 -8.88 -4.86
CA SER A 417 32.35 -7.59 -4.86
C SER A 417 31.98 -6.61 -3.75
N ILE A 418 32.97 -5.84 -3.29
CA ILE A 418 32.75 -4.64 -2.48
C ILE A 418 33.49 -3.44 -3.08
N ASP A 419 32.77 -2.34 -3.28
CA ASP A 419 33.32 -1.04 -3.68
C ASP A 419 33.30 -0.10 -2.47
N PHE A 420 34.42 -0.05 -1.73
CA PHE A 420 34.52 0.69 -0.46
C PHE A 420 35.33 1.99 -0.63
N LEU A 421 34.64 3.10 -0.91
CA LEU A 421 35.22 4.45 -1.00
C LEU A 421 34.53 5.40 -0.02
N ALA A 422 34.47 4.99 1.24
CA ALA A 422 33.79 5.74 2.30
C ALA A 422 34.67 6.83 2.95
N GLU A 423 34.00 7.81 3.56
CA GLU A 423 34.59 8.96 4.24
C GLU A 423 34.19 8.99 5.72
N SER A 424 35.15 9.31 6.59
CA SER A 424 34.89 9.52 8.02
C SER A 424 34.34 10.92 8.23
N ILE A 425 33.26 11.07 8.99
CA ILE A 425 32.70 12.39 9.36
C ILE A 425 33.08 12.84 10.77
N ASP A 426 33.59 11.94 11.62
CA ASP A 426 34.13 12.26 12.93
C ASP A 426 35.57 11.72 13.12
N THR A 427 36.18 11.97 14.28
CA THR A 427 37.57 11.57 14.56
C THR A 427 37.72 10.16 15.13
N ASP A 428 36.62 9.60 15.61
CA ASP A 428 36.56 8.34 16.33
C ASP A 428 35.92 7.22 15.47
N THR A 429 35.57 7.53 14.21
CA THR A 429 35.00 6.56 13.29
C THR A 429 35.93 5.36 13.15
N HIS A 430 35.36 4.21 13.46
CA HIS A 430 36.07 2.95 13.48
C HIS A 430 35.32 1.94 12.63
N VAL A 431 36.02 1.27 11.71
CA VAL A 431 35.43 0.18 10.92
C VAL A 431 36.11 -1.13 11.30
N ASP A 432 35.32 -2.07 11.81
CA ASP A 432 35.75 -3.41 12.18
C ASP A 432 35.41 -4.39 11.06
N PHE A 433 36.39 -5.16 10.60
CA PHE A 433 36.22 -6.26 9.62
C PHE A 433 36.67 -7.60 10.20
N THR A 434 36.66 -7.73 11.53
CA THR A 434 37.13 -8.93 12.23
C THR A 434 36.35 -10.16 11.80
N ARG A 435 37.03 -11.18 11.25
CA ARG A 435 36.41 -12.40 10.67
C ARG A 435 35.57 -12.18 9.40
N ALA A 436 35.60 -10.99 8.79
CA ALA A 436 34.92 -10.78 7.52
C ALA A 436 35.58 -11.58 6.38
N VAL A 437 34.78 -12.05 5.42
CA VAL A 437 35.22 -12.79 4.24
C VAL A 437 34.93 -11.94 3.00
N ILE A 438 35.95 -11.62 2.20
CA ILE A 438 35.80 -10.82 0.97
C ILE A 438 36.37 -11.62 -0.22
N LYS A 439 35.52 -12.05 -1.15
CA LYS A 439 35.90 -12.91 -2.28
C LYS A 439 36.30 -12.12 -3.55
N GLY A 440 35.84 -10.88 -3.74
CA GLY A 440 36.24 -9.98 -4.84
C GLY A 440 35.83 -8.52 -4.64
N GLY A 441 36.08 -7.64 -5.64
CA GLY A 441 35.78 -6.18 -5.61
C GLY A 441 36.91 -5.26 -6.12
N ARG A 442 36.61 -4.00 -6.46
CA ARG A 442 37.66 -3.00 -6.76
C ARG A 442 38.25 -2.47 -5.46
N SER A 443 39.38 -3.04 -5.08
CA SER A 443 40.27 -2.42 -4.09
C SER A 443 41.02 -1.21 -4.68
N PRO A 444 41.31 -0.14 -3.91
CA PRO A 444 41.62 1.22 -4.39
C PRO A 444 42.95 1.45 -5.11
N ASN A 445 43.71 0.40 -5.46
CA ASN A 445 45.05 0.56 -6.03
C ASN A 445 45.12 0.10 -7.50
N ARG A 446 44.68 0.97 -8.42
CA ARG A 446 45.13 0.89 -9.82
C ARG A 446 45.41 2.26 -10.41
N ARG A 447 46.69 2.60 -10.57
CA ARG A 447 47.14 3.40 -11.73
C ARG A 447 47.31 2.45 -12.91
N PRO A 448 46.95 2.85 -14.14
CA PRO A 448 47.09 1.99 -15.30
C PRO A 448 48.55 1.99 -15.76
N THR A 449 49.33 0.99 -15.35
CA THR A 449 50.57 0.62 -16.04
C THR A 449 50.63 -0.89 -16.18
N GLY A 450 50.76 -1.35 -17.43
CA GLY A 450 50.48 -2.71 -17.83
C GLY A 450 51.51 -3.77 -17.43
N LEU A 451 51.14 -5.01 -17.82
CA LEU A 451 51.87 -6.29 -17.79
C LEU A 451 51.93 -7.02 -16.43
N ASP A 452 50.92 -7.88 -16.27
CA ASP A 452 50.89 -9.27 -15.78
C ASP A 452 51.58 -9.73 -14.47
N THR A 453 50.80 -10.61 -13.81
CA THR A 453 51.09 -11.65 -12.80
C THR A 453 51.16 -11.30 -11.30
N ILE A 454 49.97 -11.43 -10.67
CA ILE A 454 49.61 -12.25 -9.48
C ILE A 454 50.60 -12.30 -8.30
N SER A 455 50.18 -11.73 -7.17
CA SER A 455 50.09 -12.33 -5.82
C SER A 455 50.21 -11.24 -4.75
N HIS A 456 49.45 -11.38 -3.65
CA HIS A 456 49.43 -10.58 -2.42
C HIS A 456 48.44 -9.39 -2.41
N TRP A 457 47.27 -9.64 -1.83
CA TRP A 457 46.27 -8.63 -1.50
C TRP A 457 46.58 -8.03 -0.13
N GLN A 458 47.06 -6.79 -0.09
CA GLN A 458 47.06 -5.94 1.10
C GLN A 458 45.85 -5.01 1.02
N VAL A 459 45.01 -5.01 2.06
CA VAL A 459 43.97 -4.00 2.28
C VAL A 459 44.63 -2.62 2.26
N SER A 460 44.26 -1.75 1.32
CA SER A 460 44.72 -0.36 1.28
C SER A 460 43.56 0.53 0.86
N ALA A 461 42.79 0.98 1.86
CA ALA A 461 41.75 2.00 1.72
C ALA A 461 42.38 3.34 1.28
N ILE A 462 41.80 4.02 0.29
CA ILE A 462 42.10 5.45 0.07
C ILE A 462 41.26 6.21 1.10
N LEU A 463 41.88 6.45 2.25
CA LEU A 463 41.32 7.17 3.38
C LEU A 463 41.45 8.67 3.12
N ARG A 464 40.36 9.38 2.84
CA ARG A 464 40.40 10.85 2.71
C ARG A 464 40.35 11.60 4.05
N SER A 465 40.28 10.88 5.18
CA SER A 465 40.40 11.38 6.55
C SER A 465 40.69 10.20 7.52
N LYS A 466 40.85 10.46 8.83
CA LYS A 466 41.35 9.53 9.89
C LYS A 466 40.44 8.30 10.19
N LEU A 467 39.95 7.58 9.19
CA LEU A 467 39.19 6.35 9.42
C LEU A 467 40.13 5.25 9.93
N SER A 468 39.89 4.74 11.14
CA SER A 468 40.68 3.65 11.74
C SER A 468 40.06 2.31 11.40
N ILE A 469 40.79 1.46 10.68
CA ILE A 469 40.37 0.08 10.40
C ILE A 469 41.14 -0.83 11.35
N ARG A 470 40.45 -1.79 11.99
CA ARG A 470 41.10 -2.88 12.73
C ARG A 470 41.06 -4.16 11.89
N PRO A 471 42.03 -4.37 10.99
CA PRO A 471 42.35 -5.71 10.54
C PRO A 471 43.29 -6.33 11.60
N ASN A 472 42.97 -7.49 12.18
CA ASN A 472 43.95 -8.18 13.02
C ASN A 472 44.08 -9.67 12.74
N THR A 473 45.25 -10.01 12.21
CA THR A 473 46.10 -11.17 12.56
C THR A 473 45.42 -12.42 13.13
N GLN A 474 44.59 -13.08 12.34
CA GLN A 474 44.60 -14.52 12.11
C GLN A 474 43.49 -14.82 11.08
N THR A 475 43.89 -15.46 9.98
CA THR A 475 43.04 -15.93 8.87
C THR A 475 42.22 -14.87 8.11
N CYS A 476 42.90 -14.10 7.25
CA CYS A 476 42.35 -13.84 5.93
C CYS A 476 42.67 -15.10 5.09
N SER A 477 41.82 -16.12 5.17
CA SER A 477 42.00 -17.35 4.39
C SER A 477 41.56 -17.08 2.97
N ILE A 478 42.53 -16.75 2.12
CA ILE A 478 42.38 -16.82 0.67
C ILE A 478 42.31 -18.32 0.34
N THR A 479 41.10 -18.87 0.18
CA THR A 479 40.93 -20.20 -0.41
C THR A 479 41.26 -20.12 -1.89
N SER A 480 42.52 -20.39 -2.23
CA SER A 480 42.87 -20.87 -3.56
C SER A 480 42.58 -22.37 -3.59
N ASP A 481 41.53 -22.79 -4.28
CA ASP A 481 41.37 -24.20 -4.61
C ASP A 481 42.54 -24.64 -5.49
N SER A 482 43.32 -25.58 -4.96
CA SER A 482 44.44 -26.21 -5.64
C SER A 482 44.17 -27.71 -5.81
N VAL A 483 44.41 -28.17 -7.04
CA VAL A 483 45.00 -29.48 -7.37
C VAL A 483 44.34 -30.72 -6.77
N THR A 484 43.57 -31.42 -7.60
CA THR A 484 43.42 -32.88 -7.47
C THR A 484 44.61 -33.59 -8.12
N ARG A 485 45.44 -34.25 -7.31
CA ARG A 485 46.28 -35.38 -7.74
C ARG A 485 45.54 -36.67 -7.36
N SER A 486 45.26 -37.52 -8.34
CA SER A 486 45.15 -38.97 -8.11
C SER A 486 46.04 -39.70 -9.10
N SER A 487 47.00 -40.41 -8.53
CA SER A 487 47.99 -41.30 -9.14
C SER A 487 47.40 -42.64 -9.58
N THR A 488 47.82 -43.15 -10.76
CA THR A 488 48.11 -44.58 -10.98
C THR A 488 49.10 -44.79 -12.14
N ASN A 489 50.03 -45.72 -11.92
CA ASN A 489 51.10 -46.24 -12.79
C ASN A 489 50.62 -46.72 -14.17
N SER A 490 51.44 -46.60 -15.22
CA SER A 490 52.37 -47.68 -15.66
C SER A 490 53.18 -47.33 -16.93
N MET A 491 54.28 -48.04 -17.07
CA MET A 491 55.36 -47.95 -18.07
C MET A 491 54.95 -48.09 -19.55
N ALA A 492 55.76 -47.48 -20.42
CA ALA A 492 56.54 -48.13 -21.50
C ALA A 492 56.36 -47.59 -22.94
N THR A 493 57.54 -47.45 -23.57
CA THR A 493 57.89 -47.53 -25.01
C THR A 493 57.71 -46.34 -25.96
N SER A 494 58.89 -45.97 -26.46
CA SER A 494 59.25 -45.25 -27.69
C SER A 494 58.68 -45.89 -28.96
N SER A 495 58.22 -45.10 -29.94
CA SER A 495 58.62 -45.25 -31.36
C SER A 495 58.10 -44.14 -32.27
N THR A 496 58.92 -43.90 -33.29
CA THR A 496 58.92 -42.94 -34.39
C THR A 496 57.84 -43.19 -35.47
N LEU A 497 57.66 -42.16 -36.33
CA LEU A 497 57.33 -42.18 -37.77
C LEU A 497 55.87 -41.92 -38.26
N GLN A 498 55.76 -40.75 -38.90
CA GLN A 498 55.29 -40.47 -40.28
C GLN A 498 53.81 -40.63 -40.70
N ARG A 499 53.35 -39.51 -41.32
CA ARG A 499 52.43 -39.37 -42.47
C ARG A 499 50.97 -39.77 -42.22
N THR A 500 49.92 -39.05 -42.64
CA THR A 500 49.71 -38.11 -43.75
C THR A 500 48.28 -37.56 -43.67
N ARG A 501 48.04 -36.44 -44.38
CA ARG A 501 46.75 -35.94 -44.92
C ARG A 501 45.90 -34.98 -44.07
N ASP A 502 46.19 -33.70 -44.29
CA ASP A 502 45.24 -32.67 -44.78
C ASP A 502 44.11 -33.21 -45.69
N PRO A 503 42.93 -32.55 -45.80
CA PRO A 503 42.90 -31.13 -46.17
C PRO A 503 41.78 -30.24 -45.58
N SER A 504 42.06 -28.92 -45.65
CA SER A 504 41.16 -27.82 -46.06
C SER A 504 39.97 -27.47 -45.14
N ALA A 505 39.54 -26.22 -44.96
CA ALA A 505 39.96 -24.88 -45.39
C ALA A 505 39.30 -23.92 -44.37
N GLY A 506 39.93 -22.79 -44.02
CA GLY A 506 39.54 -21.47 -44.53
C GLY A 506 38.16 -21.02 -43.99
N THR A 507 38.01 -19.93 -43.25
CA THR A 507 38.49 -18.59 -43.61
C THR A 507 38.31 -17.63 -42.43
N THR A 508 39.31 -16.77 -42.27
CA THR A 508 39.43 -15.60 -41.40
C THR A 508 38.59 -14.39 -41.84
N GLY A 509 38.27 -13.52 -40.88
CA GLY A 509 38.33 -12.06 -41.05
C GLY A 509 37.03 -11.39 -41.50
N SER A 510 36.38 -10.58 -40.67
CA SER A 510 36.75 -9.20 -40.26
C SER A 510 36.19 -8.13 -41.20
N TYR A 511 35.46 -7.17 -40.60
CA TYR A 511 35.47 -5.71 -40.78
C TYR A 511 34.08 -5.02 -40.87
N ILE A 512 33.76 -4.29 -39.79
CA ILE A 512 33.49 -2.84 -39.72
C ILE A 512 32.36 -2.16 -40.55
N ARG A 513 31.56 -1.38 -39.79
CA ARG A 513 30.86 -0.09 -40.04
C ARG A 513 29.43 -0.04 -40.62
N SER A 514 28.55 0.43 -39.72
CA SER A 514 27.90 1.76 -39.73
C SER A 514 26.48 1.96 -40.27
N ARG A 515 25.77 2.80 -39.50
CA ARG A 515 24.69 3.76 -39.81
C ARG A 515 23.25 3.26 -39.96
N SER A 516 22.43 3.74 -39.01
CA SER A 516 21.21 4.56 -39.19
C SER A 516 20.13 4.05 -40.16
N ARG A 517 18.91 3.81 -39.65
CA ARG A 517 17.78 4.77 -39.67
C ARG A 517 16.51 4.11 -39.12
N ARG A 518 15.68 4.95 -38.49
CA ARG A 518 14.25 4.74 -38.20
C ARG A 518 13.49 4.10 -39.36
N THR A 519 12.51 3.26 -39.06
CA THR A 519 11.17 3.29 -39.68
C THR A 519 10.16 2.57 -38.79
N ARG A 520 8.99 3.20 -38.64
CA ARG A 520 7.76 2.70 -38.00
C ARG A 520 7.27 1.41 -38.65
N SER A 521 6.71 0.49 -37.85
CA SER A 521 5.82 -0.57 -38.33
C SER A 521 4.41 -0.36 -37.80
N SER A 522 3.50 -0.09 -38.73
CA SER A 522 2.06 -0.22 -38.60
C SER A 522 1.64 -1.68 -38.77
N THR A 523 0.78 -2.19 -37.88
CA THR A 523 -0.07 -3.36 -38.17
C THR A 523 -1.49 -3.08 -37.69
N SER A 524 -2.32 -2.68 -38.65
CA SER A 524 -3.74 -3.04 -38.83
C SER A 524 -3.86 -4.58 -38.82
N THR A 525 -4.81 -5.28 -38.18
CA THR A 525 -6.28 -5.41 -38.37
C THR A 525 -6.65 -6.90 -38.03
N PRO A 526 -7.92 -7.37 -38.01
CA PRO A 526 -8.87 -7.22 -36.91
C PRO A 526 -9.61 -8.55 -36.55
N SER A 527 -10.52 -8.46 -35.58
CA SER A 527 -11.84 -9.12 -35.49
C SER A 527 -11.93 -10.66 -35.62
N THR A 528 -12.45 -11.30 -34.58
CA THR A 528 -13.92 -11.49 -34.43
C THR A 528 -14.30 -11.50 -32.95
#